data_AF-A0A8J8B9J7-F1
#
_entry.id   AF-A0A8J8B9J7-F1
#
_cell.length_a   1.000
_cell.length_b   1.000
_cell.length_c   1.000
_cell.angle_alpha   90.00
_cell.angle_beta   90.00
_cell.angle_gamma   90.00
#
_symmetry.space_group_name_H-M   'P 1'
#
loop_
_entity.id
_entity.type
_entity.pdbx_description
1 polymer ?
#
loop_
_entity_poly.entity_id
_entity_poly.type
_entity_poly.pdbx_seq_one_letter_code
_entity_poly.pdbx_strand_id
1 'polypeptide(L)' 'MTKTPANPGSLHARIEALKTRHAALDERIRDEQNRPLPSVSRLRMLKRNKLILKDEMTYYDGVLRTVSAMDRADAEQRA' A
#
# COMPACT_ATOMS: atom_id res chain seq x y z
N MET A 1 -6.48 11.53 25.10
CA MET A 1 -6.27 11.57 23.64
C MET A 1 -6.87 10.31 23.04
N THR A 2 -8.17 10.32 22.74
CA THR A 2 -8.82 9.19 22.09
C THR A 2 -8.35 9.15 20.65
N LYS A 3 -7.53 8.15 20.32
CA LYS A 3 -7.12 7.89 18.95
C LYS A 3 -8.37 7.37 18.24
N THR A 4 -9.08 8.25 17.53
CA THR A 4 -10.21 7.86 16.68
C THR A 4 -9.77 6.67 15.83
N PRO A 5 -10.51 5.54 15.83
CA PRO A 5 -10.15 4.42 14.97
C PRO A 5 -10.16 4.92 13.53
N ALA A 6 -9.05 4.72 12.82
CA ALA A 6 -8.95 5.07 11.42
C ALA A 6 -10.13 4.42 10.68
N ASN A 7 -10.92 5.20 9.94
CA ASN A 7 -12.08 4.67 9.22
C ASN A 7 -11.62 3.56 8.24
N PRO A 8 -12.20 2.35 8.28
CA PRO A 8 -11.82 1.28 7.36
C PRO A 8 -11.94 1.68 5.88
N GLY A 9 -12.91 2.53 5.52
CA GLY A 9 -13.06 3.05 4.16
C GLY A 9 -11.88 3.91 3.68
N SER A 10 -11.28 4.73 4.57
CA SER A 10 -10.11 5.53 4.20
C SER A 10 -8.85 4.68 4.06
N LEU A 11 -8.74 3.59 4.83
CA LEU A 11 -7.67 2.60 4.69
C LEU A 11 -7.76 1.85 3.36
N HIS A 12 -8.95 1.44 2.94
CA HIS A 12 -9.16 0.84 1.62
C HIS A 12 -8.73 1.79 0.50
N ALA A 13 -9.19 3.05 0.54
CA ALA A 13 -8.80 4.06 -0.46
C ALA A 13 -7.28 4.28 -0.49
N ARG A 14 -6.62 4.26 0.68
CA ARG A 14 -5.15 4.34 0.77
C ARG A 14 -4.47 3.15 0.10
N ILE A 15 -4.93 1.93 0.36
CA ILE A 15 -4.38 0.70 -0.24
C ILE A 15 -4.53 0.73 -1.76
N GLU A 16 -5.70 1.11 -2.29
CA GLU A 16 -5.92 1.21 -3.75
C GLU A 16 -5.02 2.26 -4.42
N ALA A 17 -4.79 3.40 -3.76
CA ALA A 17 -3.85 4.41 -4.25
C ALA A 17 -2.40 3.86 -4.27
N LEU A 18 -2.00 3.08 -3.26
CA LEU A 18 -0.68 2.45 -3.21
C LEU A 18 -0.53 1.38 -4.31
N LYS A 19 -1.54 0.55 -4.55
CA LYS A 19 -1.57 -0.43 -5.65
C LYS A 19 -1.37 0.24 -7.01
N THR A 20 -2.07 1.34 -7.25
CA THR A 20 -1.95 2.12 -8.50
C THR A 20 -0.51 2.63 -8.70
N ARG A 21 0.09 3.21 -7.64
CA ARG A 21 1.48 3.70 -7.69
C ARG A 21 2.50 2.57 -7.88
N HIS A 22 2.26 1.43 -7.25
CA HIS A 22 3.09 0.24 -7.37
C HIS A 22 3.06 -0.31 -8.81
N ALA A 23 1.88 -0.40 -9.44
CA ALA A 23 1.74 -0.80 -10.83
C ALA A 23 2.46 0.15 -11.80
N ALA A 24 2.37 1.47 -11.57
CA ALA A 24 3.10 2.46 -12.35
C ALA A 24 4.64 2.32 -12.22
N LEU A 25 5.15 1.88 -11.06
CA LEU A 25 6.57 1.55 -10.92
C LEU A 25 6.95 0.28 -11.69
N ASP A 26 6.07 -0.70 -11.79
CA ASP A 26 6.30 -1.91 -12.59
C ASP A 26 6.41 -1.60 -14.09
N GLU A 27 5.57 -0.70 -14.61
CA GLU A 27 5.71 -0.15 -15.97
C GLU A 27 7.07 0.53 -16.16
N ARG A 28 7.43 1.47 -15.28
CA ARG A 28 8.71 2.18 -15.37
C ARG A 28 9.93 1.26 -15.28
N ILE A 29 9.86 0.19 -14.49
CA ILE A 29 10.91 -0.82 -14.41
C ILE A 29 11.01 -1.57 -15.75
N ARG A 30 9.90 -2.02 -16.31
CA ARG A 30 9.87 -2.71 -17.61
C ARG A 30 10.43 -1.81 -18.71
N ASP A 31 10.00 -0.56 -18.77
CA ASP A 31 10.48 0.43 -19.74
C ASP A 31 12.00 0.59 -19.63
N GLU A 32 12.52 0.77 -18.42
CA GLU A 32 13.95 0.95 -18.20
C GLU A 32 14.77 -0.31 -18.55
N GLN A 33 14.25 -1.51 -18.27
CA GLN A 33 14.89 -2.77 -18.63
C GLN A 33 14.94 -3.00 -20.15
N ASN A 34 13.95 -2.50 -20.88
CA ASN A 34 13.86 -2.62 -22.34
C ASN A 34 14.70 -1.58 -23.10
N ARG A 35 15.31 -0.62 -22.40
CA ARG A 35 16.19 0.37 -23.05
C ARG A 35 17.46 -0.32 -23.61
N PRO A 36 18.00 0.13 -24.74
CA PRO A 36 19.24 -0.43 -25.32
C PRO A 36 20.44 -0.40 -24.36
N LEU A 37 20.53 0.62 -23.49
CA LEU A 37 21.47 0.68 -22.37
C LEU A 37 20.71 1.00 -21.07
N PRO A 38 20.28 -0.02 -20.31
CA PRO A 38 19.58 0.19 -19.04
C PRO A 38 20.49 0.83 -17.99
N SER A 39 19.97 1.81 -17.26
CA SER A 39 20.64 2.40 -16.11
C SER A 39 20.40 1.54 -14.87
N VAL A 40 21.47 0.89 -14.39
CA VAL A 40 21.43 0.05 -13.18
C VAL A 40 21.04 0.87 -11.94
N SER A 41 21.54 2.11 -11.82
CA SER A 41 21.19 3.01 -10.69
C SER A 41 19.71 3.37 -10.70
N ARG A 42 19.15 3.70 -11.88
CA ARG A 42 17.73 3.97 -12.04
C ARG A 42 16.87 2.75 -11.73
N LEU A 43 17.25 1.57 -12.22
CA LEU A 43 16.56 0.31 -11.91
C LEU A 43 16.58 0.00 -10.40
N ARG A 44 17.71 0.18 -9.73
CA ARG A 44 17.83 -0.04 -8.28
C ARG A 44 16.90 0.91 -7.51
N MET A 45 16.87 2.18 -7.88
CA MET A 45 15.98 3.17 -7.26
C MET A 45 14.50 2.80 -7.47
N LEU A 46 14.11 2.47 -8.71
CA LEU A 46 12.72 2.09 -9.03
C LEU A 46 12.29 0.84 -8.24
N LYS A 47 13.14 -0.20 -8.21
CA LYS A 47 12.87 -1.43 -7.45
C LYS A 47 12.79 -1.18 -5.95
N ARG A 48 13.64 -0.32 -5.40
CA ARG A 48 13.57 0.09 -3.97
C ARG A 48 12.27 0.79 -3.66
N ASN A 49 11.85 1.74 -4.50
CA ASN A 49 10.59 2.45 -4.33
C ASN A 49 9.39 1.49 -4.40
N LYS A 50 9.44 0.50 -5.31
CA LYS A 50 8.41 -0.54 -5.41
C LYS A 50 8.32 -1.36 -4.11
N LEU A 51 9.47 -1.75 -3.56
CA LEU A 51 9.53 -2.51 -2.30
C LEU A 51 8.92 -1.72 -1.13
N ILE A 52 9.24 -0.42 -1.02
CA ILE A 52 8.67 0.45 0.02
C ILE A 52 7.14 0.49 -0.08
N LEU A 53 6.57 0.64 -1.29
CA LEU A 53 5.11 0.65 -1.46
C LEU A 53 4.49 -0.70 -1.09
N LYS A 54 5.18 -1.82 -1.38
CA LYS A 54 4.72 -3.16 -0.98
C LYS A 54 4.67 -3.30 0.54
N ASP A 55 5.71 -2.83 1.24
CA ASP A 55 5.77 -2.87 2.69
C ASP A 55 4.68 -1.98 3.31
N GLU A 56 4.45 -0.79 2.73
CA GLU A 56 3.38 0.12 3.16
C GLU A 56 1.98 -0.49 2.96
N MET A 57 1.72 -1.16 1.83
CA MET A 57 0.46 -1.90 1.63
C MET A 57 0.28 -3.00 2.67
N THR A 58 1.34 -3.78 2.94
CA THR A 58 1.31 -4.87 3.93
C THR A 58 0.97 -4.35 5.33
N TYR A 59 1.53 -3.19 5.69
CA TYR A 59 1.21 -2.51 6.95
C TYR A 59 -0.27 -2.13 7.01
N TYR A 60 -0.79 -1.44 5.99
CA TYR A 60 -2.19 -1.00 5.99
C TYR A 60 -3.18 -2.16 5.90
N ASP A 61 -2.86 -3.24 5.20
CA ASP A 61 -3.66 -4.47 5.21
C ASP A 61 -3.75 -5.06 6.62
N GLY A 62 -2.62 -5.05 7.36
CA GLY A 62 -2.59 -5.46 8.76
C GLY A 62 -3.49 -4.58 9.64
N VAL A 63 -3.36 -3.26 9.51
CA VAL A 63 -4.20 -2.30 10.25
C VAL A 63 -5.67 -2.42 9.87
N LEU A 64 -5.98 -2.62 8.59
CA LEU A 64 -7.35 -2.77 8.13
C LEU A 64 -8.01 -4.01 8.74
N ARG A 65 -7.27 -5.13 8.85
CA ARG A 65 -7.77 -6.34 9.53
C ARG A 65 -8.09 -6.08 11.00
N THR A 66 -7.24 -5.35 11.72
CA THR A 66 -7.48 -5.07 13.14
C THR A 66 -8.65 -4.11 13.33
N VAL A 67 -8.69 -3.01 12.57
CA VAL A 67 -9.77 -2.03 12.61
C VAL A 67 -11.11 -2.66 12.24
N SER A 68 -11.15 -3.48 11.19
CA SER A 68 -12.39 -4.14 10.77
C SER A 68 -12.88 -5.18 11.78
N ALA A 69 -11.99 -5.80 12.56
CA ALA A 69 -12.38 -6.70 13.65
C ALA A 69 -12.97 -5.91 14.83
N MET A 70 -12.37 -4.76 15.17
CA MET A 70 -12.87 -3.88 16.24
C MET A 70 -14.27 -3.31 15.91
N ASP A 71 -14.48 -2.88 14.67
CA ASP A 71 -15.76 -2.32 14.22
C ASP A 71 -16.92 -3.34 14.34
N ARG A 72 -16.65 -4.62 14.07
CA ARG A 72 -17.64 -5.70 14.27
C ARG A 72 -17.95 -5.94 15.74
N ALA A 73 -16.93 -5.98 16.60
CA ALA A 73 -17.12 -6.14 18.05
C ALA A 73 -17.91 -4.98 18.65
N ASP A 74 -17.65 -3.74 18.21
CA ASP A 74 -18.40 -2.56 18.64
C ASP A 74 -19.87 -2.63 18.17
N ALA A 75 -20.14 -3.17 16.98
CA ALA A 75 -21.49 -3.36 16.46
C ALA A 75 -22.28 -4.43 17.25
N GLU A 76 -21.64 -5.55 17.61
CA GLU A 76 -22.23 -6.60 18.44
C GLU A 76 -22.55 -6.11 19.85
N GLN A 77 -21.74 -5.23 20.44
CA GLN A 77 -21.99 -4.65 21.77
C GLN A 77 -23.14 -3.63 21.80
N ARG A 78 -23.53 -3.08 20.64
CA ARG A 78 -24.59 -2.07 20.52
C ARG A 78 -25.97 -2.67 20.19
N ALA A 79 -26.02 -3.95 19.81
CA ALA A 79 -27.24 -4.69 19.49
C ALA A 79 -27.82 -5.37 20.75
#